data_AF-A0A224Y2I9-F1
#
_entry.id   AF-A0A224Y2I9-F1
#
_cell.length_a   1.000
_cell.length_b   1.000
_cell.length_c   1.000
_cell.angle_alpha   90.00
_cell.angle_beta   90.00
_cell.angle_gamma   90.00
#
_symmetry.space_group_name_H-M   'P 1'
#
loop_
_entity.id
_entity.type
_entity.pdbx_description
1 polymer ?
#
loop_
_entity_poly.entity_id
_entity_poly.type
_entity_poly.pdbx_seq_one_letter_code
_entity_poly.pdbx_strand_id
1 'polypeptide(L)'
;MASPCIAPITRLLMLLFFLAATHAAVNLEERILNDPQQCNRRLAGQCAYPQACECSPSLGFGSSFENVYYFSHITNQCEQGGEEDNCNGGFTSLADCRRHCPGKPPAAR
;
A
#
# COMPACT_ATOMS: atom_id res chain seq x y z
N MET A 1 -3.37 -1.86 60.11
CA MET A 1 -3.67 -1.04 58.91
C MET A 1 -2.56 -1.30 57.91
N ALA A 2 -2.78 -2.17 56.91
CA ALA A 2 -1.79 -2.51 55.90
C ALA A 2 -2.00 -1.64 54.67
N SER A 3 -1.02 -0.78 54.38
CA SER A 3 -1.03 0.08 53.19
C SER A 3 -0.60 -0.75 51.97
N PRO A 4 -1.38 -0.86 50.88
CA PRO A 4 -0.98 -1.66 49.75
C PRO A 4 0.07 -0.90 48.91
N CYS A 5 1.34 -1.31 49.02
CA CYS A 5 2.46 -0.92 48.14
C CYS A 5 2.33 -1.46 46.69
N ILE A 6 1.10 -1.64 46.18
CA ILE A 6 0.83 -2.32 44.89
C ILE A 6 0.69 -1.30 43.74
N ALA A 7 0.46 -0.02 44.06
CA ALA A 7 0.12 1.02 43.08
C ALA A 7 1.16 1.33 41.97
N PRO A 8 2.50 1.28 42.17
CA PRO A 8 3.43 1.67 41.12
C PRO A 8 3.63 0.56 40.07
N ILE A 9 3.59 -0.71 40.47
CA ILE A 9 3.83 -1.85 39.59
C ILE A 9 2.67 -2.01 38.60
N THR A 10 1.43 -1.89 39.07
CA THR A 10 0.24 -1.96 38.21
C THR A 10 0.20 -0.83 37.18
N ARG A 11 0.69 0.38 37.54
CA ARG A 11 0.78 1.51 36.60
C ARG A 11 1.84 1.27 35.52
N LEU A 12 3.00 0.74 35.91
CA LEU A 12 4.07 0.40 34.97
C LEU A 12 3.62 -0.70 33.98
N LEU A 13 2.96 -1.75 34.48
CA LEU A 13 2.44 -2.82 33.63
C LEU A 13 1.38 -2.33 32.64
N MET A 14 0.47 -1.44 33.07
CA MET A 14 -0.50 -0.85 32.15
C MET A 14 0.20 0.01 31.09
N LEU A 15 1.17 0.84 31.47
CA LEU A 15 1.93 1.65 30.50
C LEU A 15 2.69 0.79 29.48
N LEU A 16 3.32 -0.30 29.91
CA LEU A 16 4.00 -1.24 29.01
C LEU A 16 3.01 -1.93 28.06
N PHE A 17 1.82 -2.30 28.54
CA PHE A 17 0.78 -2.87 27.70
C PHE A 17 0.27 -1.88 26.66
N PHE A 18 0.02 -0.62 27.05
CA PHE A 18 -0.36 0.43 26.10
C PHE A 18 0.74 0.72 25.08
N LEU A 19 2.02 0.77 25.49
CA LEU A 19 3.15 0.92 24.58
C LEU A 19 3.22 -0.25 23.58
N ALA A 20 3.09 -1.50 24.05
CA ALA A 20 3.12 -2.66 23.17
C ALA A 20 1.97 -2.65 22.15
N ALA A 21 0.77 -2.25 22.57
CA ALA A 21 -0.40 -2.13 21.70
C ALA A 21 -0.22 -1.06 20.61
N THR A 22 0.43 0.08 20.92
CA THR A 22 0.68 1.12 19.91
C THR A 22 1.74 0.72 18.88
N HIS A 23 2.74 -0.09 19.26
CA HIS A 23 3.76 -0.58 18.31
C HIS A 23 3.20 -1.64 17.34
N ALA A 24 2.13 -2.35 17.71
CA ALA A 24 1.50 -3.32 16.81
C ALA A 24 0.71 -2.64 15.67
N ALA A 25 0.19 -1.43 15.89
CA ALA A 25 -0.63 -0.72 14.90
C ALA A 25 0.18 -0.04 13.77
N VAL A 26 1.44 0.31 14.03
CA VAL A 26 2.29 1.07 13.07
C VAL A 26 2.91 0.22 11.96
N ASN A 27 2.80 -1.11 11.99
CA ASN A 27 3.44 -2.00 11.00
C ASN A 27 2.52 -2.44 9.85
N LEU A 28 1.28 -1.94 9.77
CA LEU A 28 0.33 -2.32 8.72
C LEU A 28 0.62 -1.63 7.38
N GLU A 29 1.12 -0.39 7.40
CA GLU A 29 1.39 0.39 6.18
C GLU A 29 2.59 -0.13 5.38
N GLU A 30 3.60 -0.71 6.02
CA GLU A 30 4.79 -1.25 5.33
C GLU A 30 4.54 -2.60 4.63
N ARG A 31 3.44 -3.29 4.92
CA ARG A 31 3.22 -4.65 4.39
C ARG A 31 2.81 -4.64 2.92
N ILE A 32 2.25 -3.55 2.41
CA ILE A 32 1.75 -3.45 1.02
C ILE A 32 2.88 -3.45 0.00
N LEU A 33 4.00 -2.78 0.28
CA LEU A 33 5.16 -2.77 -0.63
C LEU A 33 6.01 -4.04 -0.57
N ASN A 34 5.97 -4.79 0.55
CA ASN A 34 6.87 -5.91 0.78
C ASN A 34 6.31 -7.28 0.35
N ASP A 35 5.02 -7.36 0.02
CA ASP A 35 4.38 -8.60 -0.45
C ASP A 35 3.84 -8.42 -1.87
N PRO A 36 4.51 -8.97 -2.89
CA PRO A 36 4.06 -8.89 -4.29
C PRO A 36 2.63 -9.41 -4.50
N GLN A 37 2.11 -10.29 -3.64
CA GLN A 37 0.75 -10.79 -3.77
C GLN A 37 -0.31 -9.70 -3.53
N GLN A 38 0.03 -8.63 -2.80
CA GLN A 38 -0.87 -7.47 -2.62
C GLN A 38 -1.00 -6.62 -3.89
N CYS A 39 -0.09 -6.78 -4.85
CA CYS A 39 -0.19 -6.20 -6.19
C CYS A 39 -1.02 -7.06 -7.15
N ASN A 40 -1.38 -8.30 -6.77
CA ASN A 40 -2.25 -9.15 -7.57
C ASN A 40 -3.72 -8.85 -7.24
N ARG A 41 -4.44 -8.26 -8.19
CA ARG A 41 -5.85 -7.88 -8.11
C ARG A 41 -6.76 -9.04 -7.71
N ARG A 42 -6.43 -10.27 -8.12
CA ARG A 42 -7.23 -11.47 -7.78
C ARG A 42 -7.09 -11.87 -6.31
N LEU A 43 -5.97 -11.55 -5.69
CA LEU A 43 -5.64 -11.95 -4.32
C LEU A 43 -5.84 -10.83 -3.31
N ALA A 44 -5.62 -9.58 -3.72
CA ALA A 44 -5.80 -8.40 -2.88
C ALA A 44 -7.29 -8.11 -2.57
N GLY A 45 -8.24 -8.65 -3.35
CA GLY A 45 -9.67 -8.36 -3.26
C GLY A 45 -10.03 -6.98 -3.79
N GLN A 46 -9.35 -5.94 -3.30
CA GLN A 46 -9.42 -4.58 -3.81
C GLN A 46 -8.03 -3.92 -3.77
N CYS A 47 -7.60 -3.34 -4.89
CA CYS A 47 -6.34 -2.59 -4.95
C CYS A 47 -6.46 -1.29 -4.14
N ALA A 48 -5.54 -1.08 -3.20
CA ALA A 48 -5.48 0.13 -2.38
C ALA A 48 -4.67 1.23 -3.10
N TYR A 49 -5.33 2.30 -3.53
CA TYR A 49 -4.68 3.44 -4.17
C TYR A 49 -4.58 4.64 -3.21
N PRO A 50 -3.49 5.44 -3.28
CA PRO A 50 -2.46 5.44 -4.32
C PRO A 50 -1.32 4.44 -4.11
N GLN A 51 -1.30 3.68 -3.01
CA GLN A 51 -0.18 2.78 -2.65
C GLN A 51 0.10 1.74 -3.74
N ALA A 52 -0.94 1.16 -4.33
CA ALA A 52 -0.82 0.17 -5.40
C ALA A 52 -0.25 0.74 -6.71
N CYS A 53 -0.16 2.07 -6.87
CA CYS A 53 0.58 2.66 -7.98
C CYS A 53 2.08 2.35 -7.88
N GLU A 54 2.60 2.02 -6.70
CA GLU A 54 4.01 1.63 -6.47
C GLU A 54 4.32 0.19 -6.91
N CYS A 55 3.30 -0.62 -7.23
CA CYS A 55 3.51 -1.97 -7.74
C CYS A 55 4.26 -1.92 -9.08
N SER A 56 5.26 -2.79 -9.24
CA SER A 56 5.89 -2.98 -10.55
C SER A 56 4.83 -3.36 -11.58
N PRO A 57 4.78 -2.72 -12.76
CA PRO A 57 3.79 -3.05 -13.79
C PRO A 57 4.02 -4.42 -14.46
N SER A 58 5.19 -5.03 -14.23
CA SER A 58 5.59 -6.32 -14.79
C SER A 58 5.94 -7.30 -13.67
N LEU A 59 4.91 -7.90 -13.06
CA LEU A 59 5.06 -8.89 -11.98
C LEU A 59 4.65 -10.30 -12.44
N GLY A 60 4.21 -10.46 -13.69
CA GLY A 60 3.68 -11.71 -14.22
C GLY A 60 2.27 -12.03 -13.74
N PHE A 61 1.46 -11.01 -13.40
CA PHE A 61 0.11 -11.21 -12.89
C PHE A 61 -0.94 -11.06 -13.99
N GLY A 62 -1.35 -12.21 -14.56
CA GLY A 62 -2.35 -12.27 -15.62
C GLY A 62 -1.74 -12.16 -17.00
N SER A 63 -2.57 -11.94 -18.01
CA SER A 63 -2.11 -11.72 -19.38
C SER A 63 -1.74 -10.25 -19.60
N SER A 64 -0.75 -10.01 -20.46
CA SER A 64 -0.41 -8.67 -20.92
C SER A 64 -1.38 -8.22 -22.01
N PHE A 65 -1.90 -7.01 -21.86
CA PHE A 65 -2.80 -6.39 -22.84
C PHE A 65 -2.26 -5.04 -23.29
N GLU A 66 -2.38 -4.75 -24.58
CA GLU A 66 -2.02 -3.43 -25.11
C GLU A 66 -3.13 -2.39 -24.92
N ASN A 67 -4.36 -2.79 -24.61
CA ASN A 67 -5.51 -1.90 -24.45
C ASN A 67 -5.79 -1.49 -22.99
N VAL A 68 -4.90 -1.84 -22.06
CA VAL A 68 -4.93 -1.37 -20.67
C VAL A 68 -3.82 -0.33 -20.45
N TYR A 69 -3.82 0.27 -19.27
CA TYR A 69 -2.84 1.27 -18.88
C TYR A 69 -2.19 0.89 -17.56
N TYR A 70 -0.98 1.42 -17.34
CA TYR A 70 -0.22 1.31 -16.11
C TYR A 70 0.41 2.66 -15.73
N PHE A 71 0.74 2.87 -14.45
CA PHE A 71 1.50 4.05 -14.03
C PHE A 71 3.00 3.77 -14.01
N SER A 72 3.75 4.57 -14.75
CA SER A 72 5.22 4.52 -14.83
C SER A 72 5.84 5.57 -13.92
N HIS A 73 6.61 5.13 -12.94
CA HIS A 73 7.38 6.03 -12.06
C HIS A 73 8.57 6.67 -12.77
N ILE A 74 9.03 6.06 -13.87
CA ILE A 74 10.16 6.56 -14.66
C ILE A 74 9.76 7.83 -15.40
N THR A 75 8.60 7.80 -16.07
CA THR A 75 8.06 8.96 -16.81
C THR A 75 7.13 9.81 -15.94
N ASN A 76 6.76 9.32 -14.76
CA ASN A 76 5.77 9.91 -13.85
C ASN A 76 4.42 10.12 -14.54
N GLN A 77 4.04 9.17 -15.41
CA GLN A 77 2.83 9.23 -16.25
C GLN A 77 2.17 7.86 -16.38
N CYS A 78 0.89 7.87 -16.75
CA CYS A 78 0.18 6.68 -17.18
C CYS A 78 0.52 6.35 -18.64
N GLU A 79 0.96 5.13 -18.87
CA GLU A 79 1.37 4.59 -20.17
C GLU A 79 0.47 3.43 -20.59
N GLN A 80 0.47 3.12 -21.88
CA GLN A 80 -0.33 2.05 -22.45
C GLN A 80 0.40 0.71 -22.32
N GLY A 81 -0.37 -0.36 -22.15
CA GLY A 81 0.13 -1.68 -21.81
C GLY A 81 -0.13 -2.04 -20.35
N GLY A 82 0.17 -3.27 -19.98
CA GLY A 82 0.10 -3.74 -18.60
C GLY A 82 -0.46 -5.14 -18.48
N GLU A 83 -0.39 -5.68 -17.27
CA GLU A 83 -0.91 -6.99 -16.93
C GLU A 83 -2.28 -6.85 -16.25
N GLU A 84 -3.31 -7.54 -16.76
CA GLU A 84 -4.71 -7.30 -16.36
C GLU A 84 -5.00 -7.54 -14.87
N ASP A 85 -4.29 -8.49 -14.26
CA ASP A 85 -4.46 -8.84 -12.85
C ASP A 85 -3.46 -8.10 -11.95
N ASN A 86 -2.64 -7.22 -12.51
CA ASN A 86 -1.77 -6.36 -11.73
C ASN A 86 -2.53 -5.09 -11.32
N CYS A 87 -2.47 -4.74 -10.04
CA CYS A 87 -3.08 -3.51 -9.53
C CYS A 87 -2.55 -2.27 -10.26
N ASN A 88 -1.27 -2.24 -10.64
CA ASN A 88 -0.73 -1.15 -11.47
C ASN A 88 -0.82 -1.44 -12.98
N GLY A 89 -1.36 -2.56 -13.46
CA GLY A 89 -1.32 -2.93 -14.89
C GLY A 89 -2.67 -3.04 -15.61
N GLY A 90 -3.77 -2.99 -14.87
CA GLY A 90 -5.10 -3.29 -15.41
C GLY A 90 -6.08 -2.11 -15.45
N PHE A 91 -5.62 -0.89 -15.69
CA PHE A 91 -6.52 0.26 -15.82
C PHE A 91 -7.20 0.27 -17.20
N THR A 92 -8.52 0.45 -17.22
CA THR A 92 -9.31 0.34 -18.47
C THR A 92 -9.21 1.56 -19.38
N SER A 93 -8.71 2.68 -18.85
CA SER A 93 -8.50 3.91 -19.62
C SER A 93 -7.40 4.77 -19.01
N LEU A 94 -6.83 5.66 -19.84
CA LEU A 94 -5.85 6.64 -19.38
C LEU A 94 -6.39 7.55 -18.26
N ALA A 95 -7.67 7.92 -18.35
CA ALA A 95 -8.35 8.75 -17.34
C ALA A 95 -8.52 8.00 -16.02
N ASP A 96 -8.79 6.70 -16.07
CA ASP A 96 -8.90 5.84 -14.90
C ASP A 96 -7.55 5.71 -14.17
N CYS A 97 -6.48 5.43 -14.93
CA CYS A 97 -5.13 5.40 -14.39
C CYS A 97 -4.75 6.73 -13.72
N ARG A 98 -4.99 7.88 -14.38
CA ARG A 98 -4.66 9.20 -13.81
C ARG A 98 -5.50 9.56 -12.59
N ARG A 99 -6.72 9.04 -12.49
CA ARG A 99 -7.58 9.25 -11.32
C ARG A 99 -7.01 8.56 -10.08
N HIS A 100 -6.46 7.36 -10.25
CA HIS A 100 -5.87 6.56 -9.16
C HIS A 100 -4.40 6.93 -8.89
N CYS A 101 -3.65 7.19 -9.94
CA CYS A 101 -2.21 7.48 -9.95
C CYS A 101 -1.97 8.84 -10.65
N PRO A 102 -2.23 9.97 -9.98
CA PRO A 102 -2.15 11.31 -10.58
C PRO A 102 -0.72 11.77 -10.92
N GLY A 103 0.30 10.99 -10.53
CA GLY A 103 1.70 11.38 -10.62
C GLY A 103 2.09 12.42 -9.57
N LYS A 104 3.40 12.64 -9.42
CA LYS A 104 3.92 13.69 -8.56
C LYS A 104 3.88 15.03 -9.32
N PRO A 105 3.45 16.13 -8.68
CA PRO A 105 3.62 17.45 -9.28
C PRO A 105 5.10 17.70 -9.56
N PRO A 106 5.44 18.48 -10.62
CA PRO A 106 6.83 18.85 -10.86
C PRO A 106 7.41 19.48 -9.60
N ALA A 107 8.61 19.05 -9.21
CA ALA A 107 9.28 19.60 -8.04
C ALA A 107 9.33 21.13 -8.18
N ALA A 108 8.76 21.85 -7.20
CA ALA A 108 8.87 23.29 -7.13
C ALA A 108 10.36 23.65 -7.13
N ARG A 109 10.79 24.41 -8.15
CA ARG A 109 12.16 24.92 -8.27
C ARG A 109 12.33 26.18 -7.45
#